data_AF-A0A936UKE0-F1
#
_entry.id   AF-A0A936UKE0-F1
#
_cell.length_a   1.000
_cell.length_b   1.000
_cell.length_c   1.000
_cell.angle_alpha   90.00
_cell.angle_beta   90.00
_cell.angle_gamma   90.00
#
_symmetry.space_group_name_H-M   'P 1'
#
loop_
_entity.id
_entity.type
_entity.pdbx_description
1 polymer ?
#
loop_
_entity_poly.entity_id
_entity_poly.type
_entity_poly.pdbx_seq_one_letter_code
_entity_poly.pdbx_strand_id
1 'polypeptide(L)'
;MINGVINGGIQFFFLKDKALIAVSVDSITNNDDTVLGAAVGLAIMLAMIGTIVTYFGIKEKKVSFYPTAFWTVIRHGFFTFGVVASLSVLWQRYVGTVEVSLWTALITIALIAGAVAGVINYLTIEKCTLNESEVK
;
A
#
# COMPACT_ATOMS: atom_id res chain seq x y z
N MET A 1 6.39 5.29 -8.84
CA MET A 1 5.81 4.86 -10.14
C MET A 1 6.14 3.40 -10.49
N ILE A 2 7.40 2.95 -10.46
CA ILE A 2 7.77 1.56 -10.83
C ILE A 2 7.00 0.52 -9.99
N ASN A 3 6.88 0.71 -8.67
CA ASN A 3 6.09 -0.18 -7.82
C ASN A 3 4.61 -0.24 -8.23
N GLY A 4 4.01 0.88 -8.64
CA GLY A 4 2.62 0.88 -9.12
C GLY A 4 2.44 0.05 -10.39
N VAL A 5 3.41 0.14 -11.32
CA VAL A 5 3.39 -0.63 -12.57
C VAL A 5 3.56 -2.13 -12.31
N ILE A 6 4.54 -2.51 -11.49
CA ILE A 6 4.80 -3.93 -11.17
C ILE A 6 3.58 -4.53 -10.47
N ASN A 7 3.07 -3.87 -9.43
CA ASN A 7 1.95 -4.40 -8.67
C ASN A 7 0.64 -4.39 -9.47
N GLY A 8 0.43 -3.41 -10.36
CA GLY A 8 -0.67 -3.43 -11.32
C GLY A 8 -0.56 -4.60 -12.30
N GLY A 9 0.64 -4.90 -12.80
CA GLY A 9 0.89 -6.05 -13.67
C GLY A 9 0.65 -7.39 -12.98
N ILE A 10 1.04 -7.53 -11.70
CA ILE A 10 0.73 -8.73 -10.91
C ILE A 10 -0.79 -8.91 -10.79
N GLN A 11 -1.53 -7.83 -10.52
CA GLN A 11 -2.98 -7.87 -10.37
C GLN A 11 -3.73 -8.18 -11.66
N PHE A 12 -3.14 -7.91 -12.82
CA PHE A 12 -3.70 -8.35 -14.10
C PHE A 12 -3.90 -9.86 -14.13
N PHE A 13 -2.92 -10.64 -13.65
CA PHE A 13 -3.03 -12.11 -13.66
C PHE A 13 -4.11 -12.64 -12.73
N PHE A 14 -4.42 -11.93 -11.64
CA PHE A 14 -5.50 -12.30 -10.72
C PHE A 14 -6.89 -11.89 -11.21
N LEU A 15 -6.97 -10.86 -12.06
CA LEU A 15 -8.24 -10.25 -12.45
C LEU A 15 -8.64 -10.49 -13.92
N LYS A 16 -7.72 -10.98 -14.77
CA LYS A 16 -7.92 -11.11 -16.23
C LYS A 16 -9.12 -11.98 -16.65
N ASP A 17 -9.52 -12.93 -15.81
CA ASP A 17 -10.61 -13.85 -16.12
C ASP A 17 -11.98 -13.36 -15.60
N LYS A 18 -12.04 -12.17 -14.96
CA LYS A 18 -13.26 -11.54 -14.46
C LYS A 18 -13.79 -10.51 -15.47
N ALA A 19 -15.05 -10.65 -15.89
CA ALA A 19 -15.68 -9.74 -16.85
C ALA A 19 -16.00 -8.37 -16.24
N LEU A 20 -16.53 -8.37 -15.02
CA LEU A 20 -16.80 -7.18 -14.21
C LEU A 20 -16.30 -7.45 -12.79
N ILE A 21 -15.70 -6.42 -12.17
CA ILE A 21 -15.08 -6.54 -10.85
C ILE A 21 -15.69 -5.48 -9.96
N ALA A 22 -16.25 -5.90 -8.82
CA ALA A 22 -16.77 -4.96 -7.83
C ALA A 22 -15.63 -4.13 -7.22
N VAL A 23 -15.79 -2.81 -7.20
CA VAL A 23 -14.84 -1.88 -6.56
C VAL A 23 -14.79 -2.14 -5.06
N SER A 24 -15.96 -2.29 -4.45
CA SER A 24 -16.17 -2.67 -3.06
C SER A 24 -17.52 -3.35 -2.94
N VAL A 25 -17.68 -4.17 -1.90
CA VAL A 25 -18.94 -4.78 -1.51
C VAL A 25 -19.16 -4.56 -0.03
N ASP A 26 -20.39 -4.73 0.43
CA ASP A 26 -20.65 -4.80 1.87
C ASP A 26 -20.06 -6.10 2.41
N SER A 27 -18.91 -5.97 3.08
CA SER A 27 -18.17 -7.11 3.63
C SER A 27 -18.88 -7.80 4.79
N ILE A 28 -20.00 -7.25 5.31
CA ILE A 28 -20.84 -7.91 6.31
C ILE A 28 -21.65 -9.04 5.66
N THR A 29 -22.11 -8.81 4.43
CA THR A 29 -23.06 -9.70 3.75
C THR A 29 -22.43 -10.48 2.61
N ASN A 30 -21.19 -10.16 2.22
CA ASN A 30 -20.52 -10.76 1.08
C ASN A 30 -19.01 -10.97 1.34
N ASN A 31 -18.45 -12.03 0.77
CA ASN A 31 -17.02 -12.39 0.82
C ASN A 31 -16.32 -12.30 -0.56
N ASP A 32 -16.93 -11.63 -1.53
CA ASP A 32 -16.40 -11.48 -2.88
C ASP A 32 -15.09 -10.66 -2.90
N ASP A 33 -14.18 -11.03 -3.80
CA ASP A 33 -12.97 -10.23 -4.04
C ASP A 33 -13.33 -8.89 -4.68
N THR A 34 -12.76 -7.82 -4.14
CA THR A 34 -13.00 -6.46 -4.62
C THR A 34 -11.71 -5.73 -4.98
N VAL A 35 -11.81 -4.73 -5.84
CA VAL A 35 -10.67 -3.88 -6.23
C VAL A 35 -10.04 -3.21 -5.00
N LEU A 36 -10.86 -2.62 -4.13
CA LEU A 36 -10.39 -1.94 -2.92
C LEU A 36 -9.89 -2.91 -1.86
N GLY A 37 -10.53 -4.08 -1.69
CA GLY A 37 -10.03 -5.13 -0.80
C GLY A 37 -8.64 -5.61 -1.21
N ALA A 38 -8.44 -5.86 -2.52
CA ALA A 38 -7.16 -6.24 -3.07
C ALA A 38 -6.11 -5.11 -2.93
N ALA A 39 -6.52 -3.85 -3.14
CA ALA A 39 -5.64 -2.69 -2.94
C ALA A 39 -5.20 -2.52 -1.49
N VAL A 40 -6.08 -2.77 -0.50
CA VAL A 40 -5.75 -2.71 0.93
C VAL A 40 -4.67 -3.74 1.26
N GLY A 41 -4.87 -5.01 0.91
CA GLY A 41 -3.89 -6.07 1.19
C GLY A 41 -2.53 -5.77 0.54
N LEU A 42 -2.56 -5.35 -0.73
CA LEU A 42 -1.37 -4.95 -1.47
C LEU A 42 -0.63 -3.78 -0.81
N ALA A 43 -1.35 -2.74 -0.40
CA ALA A 43 -0.78 -1.54 0.19
C ALA A 43 -0.01 -1.84 1.49
N ILE A 44 -0.56 -2.70 2.34
CA ILE A 44 0.06 -3.09 3.61
C ILE A 44 1.38 -3.83 3.36
N MET A 45 1.35 -4.84 2.49
CA MET A 45 2.55 -5.61 2.12
C MET A 45 3.61 -4.71 1.50
N LEU A 46 3.19 -3.81 0.61
CA LEU A 46 4.08 -2.86 -0.05
C LEU A 46 4.68 -1.85 0.94
N ALA A 47 3.91 -1.40 1.93
CA ALA A 47 4.42 -0.51 2.97
C ALA A 47 5.49 -1.19 3.81
N MET A 48 5.27 -2.43 4.25
CA MET A 48 6.22 -3.16 5.07
C MET A 48 7.50 -3.50 4.29
N ILE A 49 7.36 -4.15 3.13
CA ILE A 49 8.50 -4.53 2.29
C ILE A 49 9.22 -3.28 1.78
N GLY A 50 8.47 -2.26 1.35
CA GLY A 50 9.04 -0.98 0.90
C GLY A 50 9.87 -0.31 1.97
N THR A 51 9.41 -0.28 3.23
CA THR A 51 10.19 0.26 4.35
C THR A 51 11.52 -0.48 4.53
N ILE A 52 11.50 -1.81 4.45
CA ILE A 52 12.72 -2.63 4.57
C ILE A 52 13.69 -2.32 3.41
N VAL A 53 13.20 -2.38 2.17
CA VAL A 53 14.01 -2.15 0.97
C VAL A 53 14.60 -0.74 0.99
N THR A 54 13.80 0.27 1.30
CA THR A 54 14.27 1.66 1.40
C THR A 54 15.31 1.79 2.51
N TYR A 55 15.09 1.23 3.70
CA TYR A 55 16.05 1.28 4.80
C TYR A 55 17.42 0.70 4.41
N PHE A 56 17.44 -0.45 3.73
CA PHE A 56 18.70 -1.03 3.25
C PHE A 56 19.33 -0.23 2.11
N GLY A 57 18.53 0.51 1.34
CA GLY A 57 18.99 1.42 0.28
C GLY A 57 19.58 2.75 0.76
N ILE A 58 19.31 3.19 2.00
CA ILE A 58 19.91 4.42 2.57
C ILE A 58 21.43 4.29 2.61
N LYS A 59 22.13 5.27 2.01
CA LYS A 59 23.59 5.33 1.92
C LYS A 59 24.22 6.21 2.99
N GLU A 60 23.44 7.14 3.51
CA GLU A 60 23.78 8.05 4.59
C GLU A 60 23.88 7.31 5.93
N LYS A 61 24.34 8.02 6.97
CA LYS A 61 24.29 7.48 8.34
C LYS A 61 22.83 7.21 8.71
N LYS A 62 22.55 6.00 9.17
CA LYS A 62 21.21 5.55 9.50
C LYS A 62 21.13 4.96 10.89
N VAL A 63 19.93 5.01 11.48
CA VAL A 63 19.61 4.41 12.77
C VAL A 63 19.85 2.90 12.73
N SER A 64 20.03 2.27 13.90
CA SER A 64 20.09 0.80 13.99
C SER A 64 18.79 0.16 13.50
N PHE A 65 18.90 -0.98 12.83
CA PHE A 65 17.74 -1.71 12.34
C PHE A 65 16.83 -2.14 13.50
N TYR A 66 17.41 -2.75 14.53
CA TYR A 66 16.70 -3.08 15.76
C TYR A 66 17.16 -2.17 16.92
N PRO A 67 16.23 -1.59 17.69
CA PRO A 67 14.76 -1.71 17.59
C PRO A 67 14.10 -0.73 16.62
N THR A 68 14.80 0.31 16.17
CA THR A 68 14.20 1.51 15.58
C THR A 68 13.56 1.27 14.21
N ALA A 69 14.33 0.86 13.20
CA ALA A 69 13.79 0.68 11.85
C ALA A 69 12.78 -0.47 11.79
N PHE A 70 13.00 -1.54 12.55
CA PHE A 70 12.07 -2.65 12.70
C PHE A 70 10.69 -2.17 13.19
N TRP A 71 10.66 -1.31 14.20
CA TRP A 71 9.40 -0.76 14.68
C TRP A 71 8.77 0.22 13.68
N THR A 72 9.57 0.92 12.88
CA THR A 72 9.07 1.72 11.75
C THR A 72 8.36 0.87 10.70
N VAL A 73 8.88 -0.33 10.37
CA VAL A 73 8.21 -1.27 9.45
C VAL A 73 6.81 -1.63 9.94
N ILE A 74 6.69 -1.99 11.22
CA ILE A 74 5.41 -2.35 11.85
C ILE A 74 4.45 -1.15 11.84
N ARG A 75 4.93 0.04 12.22
CA ARG A 75 4.13 1.28 12.21
C ARG A 75 3.63 1.62 10.81
N HIS A 76 4.45 1.47 9.78
CA HIS A 76 4.04 1.71 8.40
C HIS A 76 2.98 0.71 7.92
N GLY A 77 3.08 -0.56 8.33
CA GLY A 77 2.05 -1.57 8.09
C GLY A 77 0.69 -1.16 8.68
N PHE A 78 0.65 -0.86 9.98
CA PHE A 78 -0.59 -0.43 10.65
C PHE A 78 -1.13 0.90 10.15
N PHE A 79 -0.27 1.88 9.89
CA PHE A 79 -0.66 3.18 9.35
C PHE A 79 -1.33 3.01 7.98
N THR A 80 -0.70 2.24 7.08
CA THR A 80 -1.23 2.01 5.74
C THR A 80 -2.53 1.22 5.77
N PHE A 81 -2.60 0.18 6.61
CA PHE A 81 -3.86 -0.55 6.85
C PHE A 81 -4.96 0.41 7.29
N GLY A 82 -4.72 1.18 8.35
CA GLY A 82 -5.71 2.10 8.93
C GLY A 82 -6.21 3.12 7.91
N VAL A 83 -5.31 3.75 7.15
CA VAL A 83 -5.69 4.77 6.15
C VAL A 83 -6.45 4.12 4.99
N VAL A 84 -5.88 3.10 4.35
CA VAL A 84 -6.46 2.54 3.11
C VAL A 84 -7.75 1.79 3.42
N ALA A 85 -7.82 1.00 4.50
CA ALA A 85 -9.05 0.31 4.88
C ALA A 85 -10.18 1.30 5.24
N SER A 86 -9.87 2.38 5.96
CA SER A 86 -10.87 3.40 6.29
C SER A 86 -11.41 4.08 5.03
N LEU A 87 -10.54 4.41 4.08
CA LEU A 87 -10.96 4.97 2.79
C LEU A 87 -11.85 3.99 2.00
N SER A 88 -11.53 2.69 2.02
CA SER A 88 -12.36 1.67 1.39
C SER A 88 -13.75 1.55 2.04
N VAL A 89 -13.82 1.61 3.38
CA VAL A 89 -15.10 1.60 4.11
C VAL A 89 -15.91 2.85 3.81
N LEU A 90 -15.28 4.03 3.78
CA LEU A 90 -15.94 5.29 3.44
C LEU A 90 -16.47 5.25 2.00
N TRP A 91 -15.70 4.71 1.06
CA TRP A 91 -16.16 4.51 -0.31
C TRP A 91 -17.43 3.64 -0.34
N GLN A 92 -17.40 2.46 0.30
CA GLN A 92 -18.58 1.59 0.35
C GLN A 92 -19.79 2.27 1.01
N ARG A 93 -19.56 3.12 2.02
CA ARG A 93 -20.65 3.84 2.71
C ARG A 93 -21.31 4.91 1.83
N TYR A 94 -20.54 5.67 1.05
CA TYR A 94 -21.06 6.82 0.29
C TYR A 94 -21.40 6.51 -1.17
N VAL A 95 -20.65 5.60 -1.80
CA VAL A 95 -20.80 5.25 -3.22
C VAL A 95 -21.51 3.91 -3.39
N GLY A 96 -21.26 2.96 -2.49
CA GLY A 96 -21.79 1.60 -2.58
C GLY A 96 -21.03 0.71 -3.57
N THR A 97 -21.67 -0.41 -3.93
CA THR A 97 -21.09 -1.40 -4.84
C THR A 97 -21.20 -0.93 -6.28
N VAL A 98 -20.05 -0.63 -6.89
CA VAL A 98 -19.94 -0.29 -8.31
C VAL A 98 -19.07 -1.34 -8.99
N GLU A 99 -19.51 -1.84 -10.14
CA GLU A 99 -18.73 -2.75 -10.96
C GLU A 99 -17.92 -1.97 -12.00
N VAL A 100 -16.67 -2.37 -12.19
CA VAL A 100 -15.76 -1.73 -13.14
C VAL A 100 -15.09 -2.74 -14.05
N SER A 101 -14.61 -2.23 -15.19
CA SER A 101 -13.79 -3.00 -16.10
C SER A 101 -12.43 -3.35 -15.48
N LEU A 102 -11.79 -4.40 -16.00
CA LEU A 102 -10.43 -4.81 -15.64
C LEU A 102 -9.45 -3.63 -15.65
N TRP A 103 -9.43 -2.84 -16.72
CA TRP A 103 -8.49 -1.73 -16.85
C TRP A 103 -8.69 -0.66 -15.78
N THR A 104 -9.94 -0.32 -15.48
CA THR A 104 -10.27 0.62 -14.40
C THR A 104 -9.82 0.09 -13.03
N ALA A 105 -10.03 -1.20 -12.77
CA ALA A 105 -9.54 -1.86 -11.55
C ALA A 105 -8.01 -1.77 -11.43
N LEU A 106 -7.28 -2.10 -12.49
CA LEU A 106 -5.82 -2.10 -12.49
C LEU A 106 -5.24 -0.71 -12.31
N ILE A 107 -5.81 0.30 -12.98
CA ILE A 107 -5.40 1.71 -12.80
C ILE A 107 -5.62 2.14 -11.35
N THR A 108 -6.77 1.81 -10.78
CA THR A 108 -7.09 2.15 -9.38
C THR A 108 -6.09 1.53 -8.42
N ILE A 109 -5.79 0.23 -8.56
CA ILE A 109 -4.82 -0.46 -7.71
C ILE A 109 -3.41 0.12 -7.91
N ALA A 110 -2.99 0.38 -9.15
CA ALA A 110 -1.68 0.94 -9.45
C ALA A 110 -1.50 2.35 -8.86
N LEU A 111 -2.55 3.18 -8.86
CA LEU A 111 -2.53 4.51 -8.24
C LEU A 111 -2.37 4.41 -6.73
N ILE A 112 -3.17 3.57 -6.06
CA ILE A 112 -3.07 3.36 -4.61
C ILE A 112 -1.68 2.82 -4.23
N ALA A 113 -1.21 1.77 -4.91
CA ALA A 113 0.10 1.19 -4.68
C ALA A 113 1.24 2.19 -4.92
N GLY A 114 1.14 2.99 -5.99
CA GLY A 114 2.11 4.03 -6.32
C GLY A 114 2.18 5.12 -5.26
N ALA A 115 1.02 5.60 -4.77
CA ALA A 115 0.94 6.61 -3.72
C ALA A 115 1.52 6.09 -2.40
N VAL A 116 1.11 4.89 -1.97
CA VAL A 116 1.61 4.25 -0.75
C VAL A 116 3.12 4.05 -0.83
N ALA A 117 3.64 3.51 -1.93
CA ALA A 117 5.08 3.32 -2.10
C ALA A 117 5.85 4.65 -2.02
N GLY A 118 5.33 5.73 -2.62
CA GLY A 118 5.96 7.04 -2.57
C GLY A 118 6.01 7.60 -1.15
N VAL A 119 4.88 7.61 -0.46
CA VAL A 119 4.75 8.12 0.92
C VAL A 119 5.65 7.34 1.88
N ILE A 120 5.60 6.01 1.83
CA ILE A 120 6.40 5.16 2.72
C ILE A 120 7.89 5.30 2.46
N ASN A 121 8.31 5.40 1.20
CA ASN A 121 9.71 5.63 0.86
C ASN A 121 10.20 6.95 1.46
N TYR A 122 9.45 8.03 1.30
CA TYR A 122 9.76 9.34 1.87
C TYR A 122 9.89 9.27 3.41
N LEU A 123 8.86 8.75 4.09
CA LEU A 123 8.84 8.65 5.56
C LEU A 123 9.95 7.76 6.11
N THR A 124 10.35 6.72 5.37
CA THR A 124 11.44 5.84 5.78
C THR A 124 12.78 6.55 5.74
N ILE A 125 13.07 7.30 4.67
CA ILE A 125 14.31 8.09 4.56
C ILE A 125 14.35 9.14 5.66
N GLU A 126 13.25 9.88 5.85
CA GLU A 126 13.15 10.92 6.88
C GLU A 126 13.40 10.38 8.29
N LYS A 127 12.78 9.24 8.67
CA LYS A 127 12.91 8.69 10.02
C LYS A 127 14.18 7.90 10.28
N CYS A 128 14.76 7.29 9.24
CA CYS A 128 15.87 6.35 9.44
C CYS A 128 17.23 6.98 9.16
N THR A 129 17.30 8.13 8.51
CA THR A 129 18.55 8.87 8.30
C THR A 129 18.84 9.74 9.51
N LEU A 130 20.07 9.67 10.01
CA LEU A 130 20.55 10.50 11.12
C LEU A 130 21.02 11.86 10.57
N ASN A 131 20.59 12.94 11.22
CA ASN A 131 21.13 14.28 10.94
C ASN A 131 22.48 14.46 11.67
N GLU A 132 23.36 15.32 11.14
CA GLU A 132 24.69 15.59 11.73
C GLU A 132 24.62 16.03 13.21
N SER A 133 23.51 16.63 13.63
CA SER A 133 23.24 17.04 15.02
C SER A 133 22.98 15.89 16.01
N GLU A 134 22.68 14.69 15.52
CA GLU A 134 22.34 13.51 16.35
C GLU A 134 23.51 12.54 16.50
N VAL A 135 24.64 12.82 15.84
CA VAL A 135 25.90 12.09 15.98
C VAL A 135 26.69 12.72 17.13
N LYS A 136 26.40 12.31 18.37
CA LYS A 136 27.26 12.58 19.54
C LYS A 136 27.88 11.30 20.06
#